data_AF-A0A8T6WN05-F1
#
_entry.id   AF-A0A8T6WN05-F1
#
_cell.length_a   1.000
_cell.length_b   1.000
_cell.length_c   1.000
_cell.angle_alpha   90.00
_cell.angle_beta   90.00
_cell.angle_gamma   90.00
#
_symmetry.space_group_name_H-M   'P 1'
#
loop_
_entity.id
_entity.type
_entity.pdbx_description
1 polymer ?
#
loop_
_entity_poly.entity_id
_entity_poly.type
_entity_poly.pdbx_seq_one_letter_code
_entity_poly.pdbx_strand_id
1 'polypeptide(L)' 'MLKETEKMPGGGDLPEGAKSEYYCLECENTFTISTGFIKELEVVICPRCGSMKILKRRPENVKNFQLGI' A
#
# COMPACT_ATOMS: atom_id res chain seq x y z
N MET A 1 -18.34 -35.47 5.15
CA MET A 1 -18.29 -34.60 3.95
C MET A 1 -18.00 -33.20 4.45
N LEU A 2 -16.73 -32.79 4.44
CA LEU A 2 -16.29 -31.48 4.94
C LEU A 2 -16.56 -30.44 3.86
N LYS A 3 -17.41 -29.46 4.20
CA LYS A 3 -17.84 -28.37 3.31
C LYS A 3 -16.69 -27.40 3.04
N GLU A 4 -16.76 -26.84 1.84
CA GLU A 4 -15.79 -25.97 1.18
C GLU A 4 -15.21 -24.87 2.07
N THR A 5 -13.88 -24.71 1.97
CA THR A 5 -13.15 -23.60 2.55
C THR A 5 -13.58 -22.31 1.86
N GLU A 6 -14.25 -21.44 2.61
CA GLU A 6 -14.67 -20.12 2.15
C GLU A 6 -13.41 -19.28 1.90
N LYS A 7 -13.05 -19.15 0.63
CA LYS A 7 -11.98 -18.29 0.14
C LYS A 7 -12.33 -16.85 0.50
N MET A 8 -11.84 -16.37 1.65
CA MET A 8 -11.89 -14.96 2.02
C MET A 8 -11.27 -14.14 0.87
N PRO A 9 -11.95 -13.17 0.25
CA PRO A 9 -11.36 -12.29 -0.75
C PRO A 9 -10.47 -11.26 -0.03
N GLY A 10 -9.36 -11.73 0.54
CA GLY A 10 -8.37 -10.93 1.27
C GLY A 10 -7.25 -10.38 0.38
N GLY A 11 -7.39 -10.46 -0.95
CA GLY A 11 -6.44 -9.90 -1.91
C GLY A 11 -7.24 -9.16 -2.98
N GLY A 12 -7.53 -7.89 -2.74
CA GLY A 12 -8.06 -7.03 -3.80
C GLY A 12 -6.99 -6.90 -4.87
N ASP A 13 -7.24 -7.50 -6.02
CA ASP A 13 -6.44 -7.30 -7.24
C ASP A 13 -6.43 -5.78 -7.52
N LEU A 14 -5.36 -5.11 -7.12
CA LEU A 14 -5.21 -3.68 -7.36
C LEU A 14 -5.14 -3.50 -8.88
N PRO A 15 -5.91 -2.58 -9.48
CA PRO A 15 -5.92 -2.41 -10.92
C PRO A 15 -4.51 -2.17 -11.45
N GLU A 16 -4.20 -2.72 -12.61
CA GLU A 16 -2.91 -2.55 -13.28
C GLU A 16 -2.63 -1.03 -13.43
N GLY A 17 -1.51 -0.57 -12.87
CA GLY A 17 -1.18 0.86 -12.78
C GLY A 17 -1.56 1.56 -11.46
N ALA A 18 -2.07 0.83 -10.46
CA ALA A 18 -2.26 1.37 -9.12
C ALA A 18 -0.93 1.92 -8.57
N LYS A 19 -0.95 3.16 -8.09
CA LYS A 19 0.21 3.85 -7.53
C LYS A 19 0.09 3.88 -6.01
N SER A 20 1.11 3.41 -5.32
CA SER A 20 1.23 3.48 -3.87
C SER A 20 2.21 4.59 -3.50
N GLU A 21 1.81 5.49 -2.60
CA GLU A 21 2.68 6.54 -2.09
C GLU A 21 3.43 6.08 -0.83
N TYR A 22 4.70 6.46 -0.73
CA TYR A 22 5.62 6.09 0.33
C TYR A 22 6.34 7.32 0.86
N TYR A 23 6.62 7.32 2.17
CA TYR A 23 7.30 8.40 2.87
C TYR A 23 8.54 7.86 3.59
N CYS A 24 9.69 8.49 3.38
CA CYS A 24 10.94 8.14 4.08
C CYS A 24 11.06 8.88 5.40
N LEU A 25 11.30 8.16 6.49
CA LEU A 25 11.47 8.74 7.83
C LEU A 25 12.85 9.36 8.06
N GLU A 26 13.84 9.12 7.18
CA GLU A 26 15.20 9.66 7.37
C GLU A 26 15.47 10.94 6.60
N CYS A 27 15.02 11.04 5.36
CA CYS A 27 15.22 12.24 4.54
C CYS A 27 13.91 12.98 4.21
N GLU A 28 12.79 12.54 4.80
CA GLU A 28 11.46 13.14 4.65
C GLU A 28 10.94 13.16 3.20
N ASN A 29 11.60 12.43 2.31
CA ASN A 29 11.22 12.37 0.90
C ASN A 29 9.97 11.51 0.71
N THR A 30 9.01 12.05 -0.03
CA THR A 30 7.82 11.33 -0.49
C THR A 30 8.04 10.85 -1.92
N PHE A 31 7.70 9.60 -2.22
CA PHE A 31 7.85 9.02 -3.55
C PHE A 31 6.75 8.01 -3.82
N THR A 32 6.47 7.77 -5.10
CA THR A 32 5.39 6.89 -5.53
C THR A 32 5.99 5.67 -6.24
N ILE A 33 5.52 4.48 -5.89
CA ILE A 33 5.88 3.25 -6.60
C ILE A 33 4.62 2.70 -7.25
N SER A 34 4.75 2.32 -8.52
CA SER A 34 3.69 1.63 -9.25
C SER A 34 3.64 0.19 -8.76
N THR A 35 2.47 -0.24 -8.29
CA THR A 35 2.29 -1.52 -7.56
C THR A 35 2.59 -2.75 -8.41
N GLY A 36 2.65 -2.61 -9.75
CA GLY A 36 3.14 -3.66 -10.64
C GLY A 36 4.60 -4.09 -10.39
N PHE A 37 5.35 -3.33 -9.58
CA PHE A 37 6.74 -3.60 -9.20
C PHE A 37 6.93 -3.97 -7.73
N ILE A 38 5.85 -4.27 -7.00
CA ILE A 38 5.98 -4.68 -5.60
C ILE A 38 5.28 -6.02 -5.44
N LYS A 39 6.02 -7.11 -5.68
CA LYS A 39 5.61 -8.43 -5.18
C LYS A 39 5.68 -8.41 -3.65
N GLU A 40 4.89 -9.25 -2.97
CA GLU A 40 4.75 -9.31 -1.50
C GLU A 40 6.08 -9.40 -0.68
N LEU A 41 7.21 -9.64 -1.33
CA LEU A 41 8.55 -9.75 -0.74
C LEU A 41 9.54 -8.65 -1.15
N GLU A 42 9.13 -7.65 -1.94
CA GLU A 42 10.06 -6.59 -2.37
C GLU A 42 10.24 -5.51 -1.30
N VAL A 43 11.51 -5.30 -0.93
CA VAL A 43 11.93 -4.28 0.03
C VAL A 43 11.86 -2.91 -0.62
N VAL A 44 11.08 -2.00 -0.02
CA VAL A 44 11.00 -0.60 -0.48
C VAL A 44 12.14 0.21 0.11
N ILE A 45 12.94 0.83 -0.77
CA ILE A 45 14.10 1.65 -0.41
C ILE A 45 13.88 3.10 -0.85
N CYS A 46 14.29 4.06 -0.04
CA CYS A 46 14.25 5.47 -0.41
C CYS A 46 15.18 5.76 -1.59
N PRO A 47 14.70 6.32 -2.71
CA PRO A 47 15.55 6.65 -3.86
C PRO A 47 16.49 7.85 -3.61
N ARG A 48 16.31 8.59 -2.51
CA ARG A 48 17.13 9.78 -2.19
C ARG A 48 18.29 9.47 -1.27
N CYS A 49 18.05 8.70 -0.21
CA CYS A 49 19.06 8.42 0.82
C CYS A 49 19.39 6.93 1.00
N GLY A 50 18.69 6.02 0.30
CA GLY A 50 18.90 4.58 0.45
C GLY A 50 18.32 3.98 1.74
N SER A 51 17.59 4.75 2.55
CA SER A 51 16.97 4.26 3.77
C SER A 51 15.85 3.26 3.51
N MET A 52 15.75 2.25 4.38
CA MET A 52 14.63 1.29 4.42
C MET A 52 13.54 1.71 5.42
N LYS A 53 13.73 2.82 6.15
CA LYS A 53 12.72 3.35 7.10
C LYS A 53 11.63 4.08 6.33
N ILE A 54 10.74 3.31 5.69
CA ILE A 54 9.71 3.80 4.79
C ILE A 54 8.31 3.47 5.35
N LEU A 55 7.38 4.43 5.29
CA LEU A 55 5.97 4.24 5.59
C LEU A 55 5.14 4.29 4.31
N LYS A 56 4.27 3.29 4.09
CA LYS A 56 3.26 3.34 3.03
C LYS A 56 2.15 4.28 3.45
N ARG A 57 1.93 5.36 2.69
CA ARG A 57 0.81 6.27 2.94
C ARG A 57 -0.47 5.61 2.45
N ARG A 58 -1.49 5.60 3.29
CA ARG A 58 -2.82 5.21 2.83
C ARG A 58 -3.30 6.27 1.85
N PRO A 59 -3.89 5.87 0.71
CA PRO A 59 -4.58 6.83 -0.13
C PRO A 59 -5.64 7.53 0.72
N GLU A 60 -5.80 8.83 0.50
CA GLU A 60 -6.89 9.61 1.09
C GLU A 60 -8.22 9.07 0.52
N ASN A 61 -8.72 7.99 1.10
CA ASN A 61 -10.11 7.64 0.96
C ASN A 61 -10.87 8.73 1.71
N VAL A 62 -11.28 9.77 0.98
CA VAL A 62 -12.29 10.73 1.43
C VAL A 62 -13.62 9.97 1.51
N LYS A 63 -13.72 9.03 2.45
CA LYS A 63 -15.02 8.63 2.96
C LYS A 63 -15.41 9.79 3.85
N ASN A 64 -16.35 10.61 3.36
CA ASN A 64 -17.16 11.47 4.19
C ASN A 64 -17.73 10.60 5.32
N PHE A 65 -17.01 10.50 6.43
CA PHE A 65 -17.48 9.83 7.62
C PHE A 65 -18.45 10.83 8.24
N GLN A 66 -19.70 10.82 7.76
CA GLN A 66 -20.79 11.48 8.44
C GLN A 66 -20.95 10.75 9.78
N LEU A 67 -20.40 11.35 10.83
CA LEU A 67 -20.82 11.07 12.20
C LEU A 67 -22.29 11.44 12.25
N GLY A 68 -23.17 10.45 12.07
CA GLY A 68 -24.59 10.61 12.30
C GLY A 68 -24.81 10.95 13.76
N ILE A 69 -25.05 12.22 14.03
CA ILE A 69 -25.67 12.71 15.26
C ILE A 69 -27.19 12.70 15.11
#